data_AF-A0A843GJ90-F1
#
_entry.id   AF-A0A843GJ90-F1
#
_cell.length_a   1.000
_cell.length_b   1.000
_cell.length_c   1.000
_cell.angle_alpha   90.00
_cell.angle_beta   90.00
_cell.angle_gamma   90.00
#
_symmetry.space_group_name_H-M   'P 1'
#
loop_
_entity.id
_entity.type
_entity.pdbx_description
1 polymer ?
#
loop_
_entity_poly.entity_id
_entity_poly.type
_entity_poly.pdbx_seq_one_letter_code
_entity_poly.pdbx_strand_id
1 'polypeptide(L)'
;MTIPEQLKCLSRYIEEPDNFMINYIPHEISRLGLDKFLHLSIASLNASKVWEDGLRPIQTISYIYVRAITEIVYTINTYVDESDRDTWFNNLLTQHKANLEFEKTTPPVDYDACKPKAKSKSGTTKQSTPRREKNNIEPTAKEIKLANKVAKLNLLKFNIK
;
A
#
# COMPACT_ATOMS: atom_id res chain seq x y z
N MET A 1 17.06 -10.78 2.01
CA MET A 1 17.94 -9.59 2.07
C MET A 1 18.69 -9.62 3.39
N THR A 2 20.03 -9.63 3.40
CA THR A 2 20.79 -9.64 4.66
C THR A 2 20.80 -8.24 5.25
N ILE A 3 20.34 -8.07 6.49
CA ILE A 3 20.27 -6.76 7.16
C ILE A 3 21.65 -6.44 7.76
N PRO A 4 22.33 -5.34 7.37
CA PRO A 4 23.56 -4.90 8.01
C PRO A 4 23.36 -4.64 9.50
N GLU A 5 24.36 -4.92 10.35
CA GLU A 5 24.26 -4.76 11.82
C GLU A 5 23.85 -3.34 12.23
N GLN A 6 24.26 -2.32 11.46
CA GLN A 6 23.87 -0.93 11.68
C GLN A 6 22.35 -0.67 11.51
N LEU A 7 21.63 -1.49 10.75
CA LEU A 7 20.19 -1.38 10.52
C LEU A 7 19.37 -2.23 11.49
N LYS A 8 19.98 -2.83 12.51
CA LYS A 8 19.28 -3.70 13.47
C LYS A 8 18.11 -3.02 14.18
N CYS A 9 18.23 -1.72 14.46
CA CYS A 9 17.14 -0.91 15.03
C CYS A 9 15.95 -0.75 14.07
N LEU A 10 16.18 -0.92 12.76
CA LEU A 10 15.16 -0.86 11.71
C LEU A 10 14.63 -2.23 11.31
N SER A 11 15.12 -3.32 11.88
CA SER A 11 14.74 -4.70 11.50
C SER A 11 13.23 -4.93 11.51
N ARG A 12 12.49 -4.31 12.43
CA ARG A 12 11.01 -4.39 12.50
C ARG A 12 10.27 -3.67 11.37
N TYR A 13 10.97 -2.87 10.57
CA TYR A 13 10.43 -2.05 9.49
C TYR A 13 10.87 -2.51 8.10
N ILE A 14 11.76 -3.50 8.03
CA ILE A 14 12.31 -3.98 6.77
C ILE A 14 11.56 -5.27 6.42
N GLU A 15 10.69 -5.17 5.42
CA GLU A 15 9.98 -6.30 4.83
C GLU A 15 10.62 -6.72 3.51
N GLU A 16 10.11 -7.78 2.89
CA GLU A 16 10.51 -8.12 1.53
C GLU A 16 9.90 -7.12 0.52
N PRO A 17 10.68 -6.63 -0.44
CA PRO A 17 10.17 -5.71 -1.47
C PRO A 17 9.14 -6.44 -2.35
N ASP A 18 7.97 -5.83 -2.53
CA ASP A 18 6.93 -6.37 -3.38
C ASP A 18 7.20 -6.11 -4.89
N ASN A 19 6.46 -6.81 -5.75
CA ASN A 19 6.60 -6.65 -7.20
C ASN A 19 6.29 -5.22 -7.67
N PHE A 20 5.45 -4.48 -6.95
CA PHE A 20 5.17 -3.09 -7.31
C PHE A 20 6.42 -2.24 -7.12
N MET A 21 7.05 -2.35 -5.94
CA MET A 21 8.25 -1.63 -5.55
C MET A 21 9.42 -1.93 -6.49
N ILE A 22 9.65 -3.20 -6.81
CA ILE A 22 10.72 -3.65 -7.72
C ILE A 22 10.58 -3.02 -9.12
N ASN A 23 9.36 -2.77 -9.58
CA ASN A 23 9.12 -2.13 -10.89
C ASN A 23 9.09 -0.59 -10.79
N TYR A 24 8.57 -0.05 -9.69
CA TYR A 24 8.38 1.40 -9.48
C TYR A 24 9.70 2.14 -9.23
N ILE A 25 10.56 1.60 -8.37
CA ILE A 25 11.82 2.24 -7.97
C ILE A 25 12.72 2.55 -9.17
N PRO A 26 13.08 1.57 -10.04
CA PRO A 26 13.94 1.87 -11.18
C PRO A 26 13.31 2.88 -12.15
N HIS A 27 11.99 2.85 -12.32
CA HIS A 27 11.28 3.87 -13.11
C HIS A 27 11.46 5.27 -12.53
N GLU A 28 11.25 5.45 -11.21
CA GLU A 28 11.42 6.74 -10.57
C GLU A 28 12.88 7.22 -10.53
N ILE A 29 13.83 6.32 -10.31
CA ILE A 29 15.27 6.63 -10.40
C ILE A 29 15.61 7.11 -11.80
N SER A 30 15.09 6.47 -12.86
CA SER A 30 15.33 6.91 -14.24
C SER A 30 14.76 8.30 -14.53
N ARG A 31 13.67 8.68 -13.85
CA ARG A 31 12.97 9.95 -14.03
C ARG A 31 13.60 11.10 -13.23
N LEU A 32 14.03 10.84 -12.00
CA LEU A 32 14.45 11.86 -11.03
C LEU A 32 15.96 11.89 -10.78
N GLY A 33 16.66 10.79 -11.04
CA GLY A 33 18.01 10.53 -10.55
C GLY A 33 18.00 9.89 -9.15
N LEU A 34 18.99 9.04 -8.89
CA LEU A 34 19.11 8.24 -7.66
C LEU A 34 19.16 9.11 -6.39
N ASP A 35 20.06 10.09 -6.35
CA ASP A 35 20.26 10.94 -5.17
C ASP A 35 19.00 11.73 -4.82
N LYS A 36 18.37 12.31 -5.84
CA LYS A 36 17.15 13.09 -5.67
C LYS A 36 16.00 12.21 -5.18
N PHE A 37 15.88 11.00 -5.73
CA PHE A 37 14.90 10.02 -5.27
C PHE A 37 15.13 9.67 -3.79
N LEU A 38 16.35 9.29 -3.41
CA LEU A 38 16.68 8.95 -2.02
C LEU A 38 16.46 10.11 -1.05
N HIS A 39 16.86 11.32 -1.41
CA HIS A 39 16.60 12.51 -0.59
C HIS A 39 15.11 12.75 -0.37
N LEU A 40 14.29 12.64 -1.41
CA LEU A 40 12.84 12.80 -1.30
C LEU A 40 12.23 11.68 -0.46
N SER A 41 12.64 10.43 -0.67
CA SER A 41 12.14 9.28 0.09
C SER A 41 12.48 9.39 1.57
N ILE A 42 13.71 9.77 1.94
CA ILE A 42 14.09 9.99 3.34
C ILE A 42 13.34 11.19 3.94
N ALA A 43 13.24 12.31 3.22
CA ALA A 43 12.49 13.47 3.70
C ALA A 43 10.99 13.17 3.91
N SER A 44 10.42 12.28 3.09
CA SER A 44 9.03 11.86 3.22
C SER A 44 8.74 11.15 4.54
N LEU A 45 9.74 10.50 5.15
CA LEU A 45 9.63 9.81 6.44
C LEU A 45 9.43 10.76 7.63
N ASN A 46 9.45 12.08 7.45
CA ASN A 46 9.39 13.01 8.57
C ASN A 46 8.03 12.93 9.32
N ALA A 47 8.05 12.33 10.50
CA ALA A 47 6.87 12.10 11.33
C ALA A 47 6.39 13.37 12.08
N SER A 48 7.19 14.44 12.06
CA SER A 48 6.82 15.74 12.64
C SER A 48 5.88 16.56 11.75
N LYS A 49 5.69 16.14 10.50
CA LYS A 49 4.76 16.82 9.59
C LYS A 49 3.33 16.59 10.05
N VAL A 50 2.61 17.69 10.25
CA VAL A 50 1.18 17.72 10.59
C VAL A 50 0.47 18.51 9.49
N TRP A 51 -0.61 17.95 8.95
CA TRP A 51 -1.47 18.65 8.00
C TRP A 51 -2.39 19.64 8.71
N GLU A 52 -3.00 20.56 7.96
CA GLU A 52 -3.89 21.59 8.50
C GLU A 52 -5.05 21.01 9.32
N ASP A 53 -5.53 19.83 8.93
CA ASP A 53 -6.58 19.08 9.63
C ASP A 53 -6.09 18.35 10.90
N GLY A 54 -4.83 18.54 11.31
CA GLY A 54 -4.21 17.84 12.44
C GLY A 54 -3.82 16.39 12.14
N LEU A 55 -4.04 15.91 10.91
CA LEU A 55 -3.64 14.57 10.49
C LEU A 55 -2.12 14.45 10.35
N ARG A 56 -1.60 13.29 10.75
CA ARG A 56 -0.18 12.94 10.60
C ARG A 56 -0.05 11.93 9.47
N PRO A 57 0.45 12.32 8.28
CA PRO A 57 0.51 11.44 7.11
C PRO A 57 1.49 10.28 7.30
N ILE A 58 2.52 10.47 8.13
CA ILE A 58 3.53 9.46 8.47
C ILE A 58 3.71 9.41 9.97
N GLN A 59 3.74 8.18 10.51
CA GLN A 59 3.96 7.87 11.92
C GLN A 59 4.74 6.56 12.02
N THR A 60 5.57 6.39 13.05
CA THR A 60 6.43 5.20 13.13
C THR A 60 5.68 3.90 13.41
N ILE A 61 4.41 3.97 13.79
CA ILE A 61 3.53 2.80 13.98
C ILE A 61 2.83 2.37 12.67
N SER A 62 2.84 3.22 11.65
CA SER A 62 2.03 3.03 10.44
C SER A 62 2.69 2.04 9.47
N TYR A 63 1.87 1.25 8.78
CA TYR A 63 2.36 0.39 7.69
C TYR A 63 3.02 1.20 6.55
N ILE A 64 2.57 2.43 6.33
CA ILE A 64 3.18 3.35 5.34
C ILE A 64 4.66 3.59 5.68
N TYR A 65 4.98 3.73 6.96
CA TYR A 65 6.36 3.93 7.43
C TYR A 65 7.24 2.69 7.20
N VAL A 66 6.71 1.50 7.48
CA VAL A 66 7.37 0.21 7.19
C VAL A 66 7.68 0.10 5.69
N ARG A 67 6.68 0.35 4.84
CA ARG A 67 6.83 0.28 3.39
C ARG A 67 7.88 1.26 2.87
N ALA A 68 7.86 2.51 3.35
CA ALA A 68 8.81 3.52 2.95
C ALA A 68 10.25 3.20 3.41
N ILE A 69 10.45 2.66 4.62
CA ILE A 69 11.77 2.18 5.05
C ILE A 69 12.26 1.05 4.16
N THR A 70 11.39 0.08 3.86
CA THR A 70 11.71 -1.05 2.99
C THR A 70 12.14 -0.56 1.60
N GLU A 71 11.43 0.42 1.03
CA GLU A 71 11.75 1.05 -0.25
C GLU A 71 13.15 1.67 -0.26
N ILE A 72 13.48 2.46 0.77
CA ILE A 72 14.78 3.13 0.89
C ILE A 72 15.89 2.10 1.06
N VAL A 73 15.70 1.11 1.94
CA VAL A 73 16.71 0.07 2.20
C VAL A 73 16.94 -0.78 0.94
N TYR A 74 15.88 -1.15 0.22
CA TYR A 74 16.00 -1.82 -1.07
C TYR A 74 16.77 -0.96 -2.07
N THR A 75 16.44 0.32 -2.16
CA THR A 75 17.08 1.25 -3.11
C THR A 75 18.58 1.36 -2.84
N ILE A 76 18.97 1.58 -1.58
CA ILE A 76 20.38 1.72 -1.18
C ILE A 76 21.15 0.43 -1.49
N ASN A 77 20.60 -0.73 -1.14
CA ASN A 77 21.30 -2.00 -1.38
C ASN A 77 21.39 -2.38 -2.86
N THR A 78 20.46 -1.92 -3.70
CA THR A 78 20.37 -2.33 -5.10
C THR A 78 21.08 -1.37 -6.05
N TYR A 79 20.98 -0.06 -5.81
CA TYR A 79 21.39 0.96 -6.79
C TYR A 79 22.52 1.88 -6.30
N VAL A 80 22.80 1.92 -5.00
CA VAL A 80 23.89 2.76 -4.46
C VAL A 80 25.19 1.96 -4.43
N ASP A 81 26.26 2.60 -4.89
CA ASP A 81 27.62 2.07 -4.84
C ASP A 81 28.04 1.80 -3.39
N GLU A 82 28.76 0.70 -3.19
CA GLU A 82 29.11 0.21 -1.85
C GLU A 82 29.84 1.27 -0.99
N SER A 83 30.66 2.12 -1.62
CA SER A 83 31.37 3.22 -0.96
C SER A 83 30.45 4.28 -0.33
N ASP A 84 29.25 4.47 -0.86
CA ASP A 84 28.34 5.54 -0.44
C ASP A 84 27.15 5.04 0.40
N ARG A 85 26.96 3.72 0.48
CA ARG A 85 25.83 3.11 1.20
C ARG A 85 25.75 3.54 2.66
N ASP A 86 26.88 3.57 3.35
CA ASP A 86 26.92 3.92 4.77
C ASP A 86 26.46 5.35 5.02
N THR A 87 26.80 6.29 4.14
CA THR A 87 26.31 7.68 4.22
C THR A 87 24.78 7.71 4.14
N TRP A 88 24.19 6.99 3.18
CA TRP A 88 22.75 6.94 3.02
C TRP A 88 22.03 6.22 4.16
N PHE A 89 22.59 5.12 4.67
CA PHE A 89 22.06 4.44 5.85
C PHE A 89 22.12 5.32 7.09
N ASN A 90 23.20 6.09 7.28
CA ASN A 90 23.31 7.04 8.38
C ASN A 90 22.26 8.15 8.30
N ASN A 91 21.97 8.66 7.10
CA ASN A 91 20.89 9.63 6.89
C ASN A 91 19.53 9.05 7.27
N LEU A 92 19.23 7.83 6.82
CA LEU A 92 17.99 7.12 7.18
C LEU A 92 17.88 6.90 8.69
N LEU A 93 18.95 6.42 9.34
CA LEU A 93 19.00 6.18 10.78
C LEU A 93 18.82 7.47 11.58
N THR A 94 19.41 8.57 11.12
CA THR A 94 19.27 9.89 11.75
C THR A 94 17.82 10.34 11.70
N GLN A 95 17.15 10.24 10.54
CA GLN A 95 15.74 10.58 10.41
C GLN A 95 14.85 9.67 11.28
N HIS A 96 15.14 8.38 11.33
CA HIS A 96 14.38 7.44 12.15
C HIS A 96 14.48 7.77 13.65
N LYS A 97 15.69 8.04 14.14
CA LYS A 97 15.90 8.45 15.54
C LYS A 97 15.17 9.76 15.84
N ALA A 98 15.24 10.74 14.95
CA ALA A 98 14.53 12.01 15.12
C ALA A 98 13.00 11.80 15.22
N ASN A 99 12.43 10.91 14.42
CA ASN A 99 11.02 10.57 14.50
C ASN A 99 10.64 9.90 15.83
N LEU A 100 11.47 8.96 16.31
CA LEU A 100 11.24 8.31 17.60
C LEU A 100 11.29 9.30 18.76
N GLU A 101 12.26 10.23 18.76
CA GLU A 101 12.34 11.29 19.77
C GLU A 101 11.12 12.21 19.73
N PHE A 102 10.67 12.61 18.53
CA PHE A 102 9.45 13.40 18.37
C PHE A 102 8.23 12.69 18.93
N GLU A 103 8.11 11.38 18.71
CA GLU A 103 6.95 10.62 19.15
C GLU A 103 6.92 10.31 20.65
N LYS A 104 8.03 10.53 21.38
CA LYS A 104 8.02 10.50 22.86
C LYS A 104 7.20 11.65 23.45
N THR A 105 7.23 12.82 22.83
CA THR A 105 6.48 14.00 23.29
C THR A 105 5.15 14.15 22.57
N THR A 106 5.05 13.66 21.32
CA THR A 106 3.84 13.70 20.50
C THR A 106 3.45 12.27 20.09
N PRO A 107 2.73 11.53 20.95
CA PRO A 107 2.44 10.13 20.70
C PRO A 107 1.81 9.87 19.32
N PRO A 108 2.09 8.70 18.72
CA PRO A 108 1.40 8.28 17.52
C PRO A 108 -0.11 8.23 17.73
N VAL A 109 -0.84 8.58 16.69
CA VAL A 109 -2.30 8.54 16.65
C VAL A 109 -2.71 7.18 16.11
N ASP A 110 -3.37 6.38 16.92
CA ASP A 110 -3.97 5.13 16.45
C ASP A 110 -5.33 5.44 15.78
N TYR A 111 -5.31 5.57 14.45
CA TYR A 111 -6.53 5.80 13.66
C TYR A 111 -7.48 4.60 13.64
N ASP A 112 -7.01 3.38 13.93
CA ASP A 112 -7.85 2.18 13.98
C ASP A 112 -8.56 2.05 15.33
N ALA A 113 -7.97 2.57 16.42
CA ALA A 113 -8.63 2.66 17.72
C ALA A 113 -9.90 3.54 17.69
N CYS A 114 -9.95 4.54 16.80
CA CYS A 114 -11.12 5.39 16.61
C CYS A 114 -12.21 4.77 15.73
N LYS A 115 -11.95 3.62 15.08
CA LYS A 115 -13.03 2.90 14.37
C LYS A 115 -13.98 2.34 15.42
N PRO A 116 -15.27 2.71 15.42
CA PRO A 116 -16.22 2.07 16.31
C PRO A 116 -16.15 0.58 16.01
N LYS A 117 -15.75 -0.23 17.01
CA LYS A 117 -15.77 -1.69 16.90
C LYS A 117 -17.16 -2.03 16.38
N ALA A 118 -17.25 -2.47 15.12
CA ALA A 118 -18.50 -2.93 14.57
C ALA A 118 -18.95 -4.02 15.54
N LYS A 119 -19.99 -3.73 16.34
CA LYS A 119 -20.61 -4.75 17.20
C LYS A 119 -20.79 -5.93 16.29
N SER A 120 -20.10 -7.03 16.58
CA SER A 120 -20.35 -8.27 15.86
C SER A 120 -21.86 -8.45 15.92
N LYS A 121 -22.52 -8.46 14.76
CA LYS A 121 -23.94 -8.79 14.67
C LYS A 121 -24.04 -10.29 14.99
N SER A 122 -23.83 -10.62 16.25
CA SER A 122 -24.32 -11.86 16.83
C SER A 122 -25.83 -11.75 16.83
N GLY A 123 -26.46 -12.49 15.92
CA GLY A 123 -27.90 -12.68 15.85
C GLY A 123 -28.70 -11.46 15.39
N THR A 124 -28.95 -11.34 14.09
CA THR A 124 -30.20 -10.70 13.65
C THR A 124 -30.72 -11.44 12.43
N THR A 125 -31.82 -12.14 12.64
CA THR A 125 -32.67 -12.77 11.64
C THR A 125 -32.82 -11.84 10.43
N LYS A 126 -32.65 -12.39 9.22
CA LYS A 126 -32.84 -11.67 7.96
C LYS A 126 -34.24 -11.03 7.92
N GLN A 127 -34.33 -9.75 8.28
CA GLN A 127 -35.41 -8.89 7.83
C GLN A 127 -34.91 -8.14 6.60
N SER A 128 -35.47 -8.52 5.47
CA SER A 128 -35.32 -7.82 4.19
C SER A 128 -35.96 -6.43 4.30
N THR A 129 -35.15 -5.38 4.23
CA THR A 129 -35.62 -4.04 3.88
C THR A 129 -35.51 -3.82 2.37
N PRO A 130 -36.47 -3.10 1.75
CA PRO A 130 -36.65 -3.08 0.31
C PRO A 130 -35.54 -2.27 -0.37
N ARG A 131 -34.98 -2.86 -1.43
CA ARG A 131 -33.93 -2.27 -2.26
C ARG A 131 -34.54 -1.12 -3.07
N ARG A 132 -33.91 0.07 -2.98
CA ARG A 132 -34.10 1.19 -3.92
C ARG A 132 -34.09 0.67 -5.36
N GLU A 133 -35.17 0.92 -6.11
CA GLU A 133 -35.22 0.69 -7.54
C GLU A 133 -34.13 1.52 -8.24
N LYS A 134 -33.08 0.84 -8.71
CA LYS A 134 -32.25 1.32 -9.80
C LYS A 134 -32.76 0.61 -11.05
N ASN A 135 -33.58 1.33 -11.82
CA ASN A 135 -33.93 0.95 -13.17
C ASN A 135 -32.65 0.94 -14.01
N ASN A 136 -32.12 -0.26 -14.26
CA ASN A 136 -31.40 -0.71 -15.45
C ASN A 136 -30.81 -2.10 -15.13
N ILE A 137 -31.55 -3.13 -15.51
CA ILE A 137 -31.13 -4.53 -15.40
C ILE A 137 -30.25 -4.82 -16.62
N GLU A 138 -28.93 -4.72 -16.47
CA GLU A 138 -28.02 -5.35 -17.41
C GLU A 138 -28.07 -6.87 -17.21
N PRO A 139 -28.17 -7.66 -18.29
CA PRO A 139 -28.31 -9.11 -18.19
C PRO A 139 -27.04 -9.74 -17.61
N THR A 140 -27.23 -10.71 -16.73
CA THR A 140 -26.14 -11.37 -16.03
C THR A 140 -25.30 -12.19 -17.02
N ALA A 141 -23.98 -12.31 -16.82
CA ALA A 141 -23.09 -13.05 -17.72
C ALA A 141 -23.52 -14.51 -18.01
N LYS A 142 -24.34 -15.11 -17.14
CA LYS A 142 -24.96 -16.44 -17.35
C LYS A 142 -26.09 -16.41 -18.38
N GLU A 143 -26.90 -15.34 -18.39
CA GLU A 143 -28.01 -15.14 -19.34
C GLU A 143 -27.47 -14.84 -20.75
N ILE A 144 -26.40 -14.06 -20.85
CA ILE A 144 -25.69 -13.81 -22.12
C ILE A 144 -25.14 -15.12 -22.70
N LYS A 145 -24.55 -15.99 -21.87
CA LYS A 145 -24.04 -17.30 -22.31
C LYS A 145 -25.15 -18.25 -22.75
N LEU A 146 -26.32 -18.20 -22.11
CA LEU A 146 -27.47 -19.01 -22.48
C LEU A 146 -28.08 -18.52 -23.81
N ALA A 147 -28.26 -17.20 -23.97
CA ALA A 147 -28.74 -16.59 -25.21
C ALA A 147 -27.83 -16.94 -26.41
N ASN A 148 -26.52 -16.89 -26.23
CA ASN A 148 -25.57 -17.26 -27.28
C ASN A 148 -25.63 -18.75 -27.67
N LYS A 149 -25.96 -19.66 -26.73
CA LYS A 149 -26.15 -21.08 -27.04
C LYS A 149 -27.45 -21.33 -27.80
N VAL A 150 -28.53 -20.66 -27.39
CA VAL A 150 -29.85 -20.76 -28.07
C VAL A 150 -29.78 -20.19 -29.48
N ALA A 151 -29.09 -19.07 -29.68
CA ALA A 151 -28.88 -18.48 -31.01
C ALA A 151 -28.13 -19.42 -31.96
N LYS A 152 -27.09 -20.13 -31.47
CA LYS A 152 -26.35 -21.11 -32.27
C LYS A 152 -27.19 -22.32 -32.67
N LEU A 153 -28.12 -22.77 -31.81
CA LEU A 153 -29.02 -23.88 -32.13
C LEU A 153 -30.07 -23.49 -33.17
N ASN A 154 -30.56 -22.25 -33.16
CA ASN A 154 -31.53 -21.76 -34.16
C ASN A 154 -30.93 -21.54 -35.56
N LEU A 155 -29.62 -21.36 -35.65
CA LEU A 155 -28.88 -21.30 -36.94
C LEU A 155 -28.70 -22.69 -37.57
N LEU A 156 -28.71 -23.76 -36.76
CA LEU A 156 -28.68 -25.15 -37.20
C LEU A 156 -30.11 -25.64 -37.49
N LYS A 157 -30.83 -24.95 -38.39
CA LYS A 157 -32.07 -25.50 -38.95
C LYS A 157 -31.71 -26.63 -39.92
N PHE A 158 -31.96 -27.86 -39.51
CA PHE A 158 -31.97 -29.01 -40.42
C PHE A 158 -33.15 -28.87 -41.37
N ASN A 159 -32.89 -28.56 -42.64
CA ASN A 159 -33.89 -28.72 -43.70
C ASN A 159 -34.09 -30.21 -43.95
N ILE A 160 -35.04 -30.81 -43.25
CA ILE A 160 -35.54 -32.14 -43.59
C ILE A 160 -36.56 -31.91 -44.72
N LYS A 161 -36.27 -32.45 -45.91
CA LYS A 161 -37.18 -32.52 -47.05
C LYS A 161 -38.22 -33.62 -46.83
#